data_AF-A0AAD9P317-F1
#
_entry.id   AF-A0AAD9P317-F1
#
_cell.length_a   1.000
_cell.length_b   1.000
_cell.length_c   1.000
_cell.angle_alpha   90.00
_cell.angle_beta   90.00
_cell.angle_gamma   90.00
#
_symmetry.space_group_name_H-M   'P 1'
#
loop_
_entity.id
_entity.type
_entity.pdbx_description
1 polymer ?
#
loop_
_entity_poly.entity_id
_entity_poly.type
_entity_poly.pdbx_seq_one_letter_code
_entity_poly.pdbx_strand_id
1 'polypeptide(L)'
;MSVKTDPLSVQGPAGRHSPLTRSWRPQTMAVPQRAMSVMRNNVHVTQQAASGPQRTWIGPERKPLACYQLERDQLRLLLVAWMKSQADRTAAQSGVTKEEAYDNVLLQHFRTCDTNRDGALKSKELLSCMEKHVLDRSTEATRAKVLRGLCVDALIVMADENEDWRLSFDEFRKSMDPKLRTPNKACSLEGKEYKDGAQTSVNCNRCVCACGSWVCTETVCSRSSEHDVDHKYIIKQALLPSKRDRRALLEGFKASNTINVHLIEDITKN
;
A
#
# COMPACT_ATOMS: atom_id res chain seq x y z
N MET A 1 -21.52 -40.88 -55.48
CA MET A 1 -20.22 -41.09 -56.17
C MET A 1 -19.15 -40.58 -55.19
N SER A 2 -18.56 -41.35 -54.26
CA SER A 2 -17.54 -42.41 -54.42
C SER A 2 -16.58 -42.09 -55.57
N VAL A 3 -15.26 -41.98 -55.36
CA VAL A 3 -14.35 -43.11 -55.08
C VAL A 3 -13.11 -42.69 -54.25
N LYS A 4 -12.67 -43.62 -53.38
CA LYS A 4 -11.44 -43.68 -52.56
C LYS A 4 -10.20 -44.06 -53.38
N THR A 5 -8.98 -43.82 -52.86
CA THR A 5 -7.93 -44.85 -52.66
C THR A 5 -6.68 -44.28 -51.95
N ASP A 6 -6.35 -44.84 -50.77
CA ASP A 6 -4.99 -45.07 -50.20
C ASP A 6 -4.52 -46.50 -50.65
N PRO A 7 -3.36 -47.13 -50.26
CA PRO A 7 -2.41 -46.87 -49.14
C PRO A 7 -0.91 -47.27 -49.35
N LEU A 8 -0.09 -47.17 -48.27
CA LEU A 8 1.03 -48.03 -47.78
C LEU A 8 1.95 -47.16 -46.87
N SER A 9 2.03 -47.23 -45.53
CA SER A 9 2.27 -48.29 -44.54
C SER A 9 3.67 -48.91 -44.53
N VAL A 10 4.50 -48.53 -43.54
CA VAL A 10 5.50 -49.39 -42.89
C VAL A 10 5.54 -49.07 -41.39
N GLN A 11 5.61 -50.15 -40.60
CA GLN A 11 5.34 -50.29 -39.18
C GLN A 11 6.56 -50.02 -38.28
N GLY A 12 6.31 -49.82 -36.98
CA GLY A 12 7.29 -49.64 -35.88
C GLY A 12 8.10 -50.89 -35.49
N PRO A 13 8.70 -50.98 -34.28
CA PRO A 13 7.86 -51.27 -33.09
C PRO A 13 8.34 -50.74 -31.71
N ALA A 14 7.40 -50.80 -30.75
CA ALA A 14 7.45 -51.12 -29.30
C ALA A 14 8.66 -50.70 -28.42
N GLY A 15 8.54 -50.19 -27.19
CA GLY A 15 7.41 -49.99 -26.27
C GLY A 15 7.94 -49.90 -24.82
N ARG A 16 7.23 -49.21 -23.91
CA ARG A 16 7.00 -49.55 -22.47
C ARG A 16 6.35 -48.40 -21.70
N HIS A 17 5.41 -48.76 -20.83
CA HIS A 17 4.63 -47.90 -19.96
C HIS A 17 5.25 -47.74 -18.54
N SER A 18 5.14 -46.52 -18.01
CA SER A 18 4.98 -46.08 -16.59
C SER A 18 6.18 -46.15 -15.60
N PRO A 19 6.22 -45.35 -14.50
CA PRO A 19 5.32 -44.27 -14.05
C PRO A 19 5.98 -42.92 -13.64
N LEU A 20 5.17 -41.87 -13.67
CA LEU A 20 5.13 -40.66 -12.81
C LEU A 20 6.36 -40.27 -11.95
N THR A 21 7.02 -39.17 -12.33
CA THR A 21 7.60 -38.21 -11.37
C THR A 21 7.32 -36.78 -11.85
N ARG A 22 6.38 -36.08 -11.20
CA ARG A 22 6.18 -34.63 -11.37
C ARG A 22 7.35 -33.90 -10.71
N SER A 23 8.32 -33.42 -11.49
CA SER A 23 9.20 -32.33 -11.05
C SER A 23 8.59 -31.01 -11.53
N TRP A 24 8.01 -30.27 -10.60
CA TRP A 24 7.61 -28.89 -10.84
C TRP A 24 8.87 -28.03 -10.84
N ARG A 25 9.30 -27.58 -12.03
CA ARG A 25 10.18 -26.42 -12.16
C ARG A 25 9.32 -25.16 -12.12
N PRO A 26 9.50 -24.24 -11.17
CA PRO A 26 8.95 -22.90 -11.31
C PRO A 26 9.81 -22.13 -12.29
N GLN A 27 9.18 -21.60 -13.34
CA GLN A 27 9.76 -20.60 -14.23
C GLN A 27 10.06 -19.34 -13.41
N THR A 28 11.31 -18.89 -13.49
CA THR A 28 11.78 -17.63 -12.92
C THR A 28 11.25 -16.48 -13.78
N MET A 29 10.30 -15.69 -13.27
CA MET A 29 10.07 -14.33 -13.76
C MET A 29 10.68 -13.35 -12.77
N ALA A 30 11.64 -12.58 -13.27
CA ALA A 30 12.38 -11.57 -12.55
C ALA A 30 11.46 -10.39 -12.20
N VAL A 31 11.32 -10.09 -10.91
CA VAL A 31 10.64 -8.89 -10.39
C VAL A 31 11.69 -7.79 -10.20
N PRO A 32 11.48 -6.56 -10.73
CA PRO A 32 12.40 -5.47 -10.48
C PRO A 32 12.27 -5.01 -9.02
N GLN A 33 13.38 -5.08 -8.29
CA GLN A 33 13.54 -4.56 -6.96
C GLN A 33 13.50 -3.02 -6.98
N ARG A 34 12.47 -2.41 -6.39
CA ARG A 34 12.62 -1.22 -5.53
C ARG A 34 11.33 -0.80 -4.83
N ALA A 35 11.49 -0.59 -3.51
CA ALA A 35 10.64 0.18 -2.60
C ALA A 35 9.26 -0.40 -2.21
N MET A 36 9.27 -1.43 -1.37
CA MET A 36 8.83 -1.38 0.03
C MET A 36 9.06 -2.78 0.62
N SER A 37 9.50 -2.85 1.87
CA SER A 37 9.73 -4.12 2.57
C SER A 37 8.39 -4.78 2.89
N VAL A 38 7.75 -5.37 1.88
CA VAL A 38 6.63 -6.30 2.00
C VAL A 38 7.26 -7.68 2.02
N MET A 39 7.44 -8.27 3.21
CA MET A 39 7.82 -9.68 3.28
C MET A 39 6.64 -10.54 2.78
N ARG A 40 6.65 -10.89 1.49
CA ARG A 40 6.18 -12.22 1.06
C ARG A 40 7.40 -13.15 1.17
N ASN A 41 7.54 -13.83 2.29
CA ASN A 41 8.39 -15.02 2.39
C ASN A 41 7.80 -15.96 3.46
N ASN A 42 7.53 -17.20 3.05
CA ASN A 42 7.16 -18.30 3.94
C ASN A 42 8.25 -18.47 5.01
N VAL A 43 7.93 -18.20 6.27
CA VAL A 43 8.80 -18.55 7.40
C VAL A 43 8.00 -19.49 8.30
N HIS A 44 8.49 -20.73 8.41
CA HIS A 44 8.07 -21.63 9.47
C HIS A 44 8.57 -21.08 10.79
N VAL A 45 7.64 -20.76 11.70
CA VAL A 45 7.97 -20.48 13.10
C VAL A 45 7.64 -21.72 13.92
N THR A 46 8.68 -22.30 14.51
CA THR A 46 8.53 -23.29 15.58
C THR A 46 8.24 -22.55 16.88
N GLN A 47 7.08 -22.85 17.45
CA GLN A 47 6.62 -22.35 18.73
C GLN A 47 7.43 -23.00 19.86
N GLN A 48 8.01 -22.22 20.77
CA GLN A 48 8.37 -22.69 22.10
C GLN A 48 7.87 -21.70 23.15
N ALA A 49 6.92 -22.18 23.94
CA ALA A 49 6.55 -21.59 25.22
C ALA A 49 7.69 -21.83 26.21
N ALA A 50 8.20 -20.76 26.84
CA ALA A 50 9.07 -20.87 28.00
C ALA A 50 8.73 -19.76 29.00
N SER A 51 8.14 -20.18 30.11
CA SER A 51 7.89 -19.41 31.33
C SER A 51 9.20 -19.24 32.13
N GLY A 52 9.62 -18.00 32.39
CA GLY A 52 10.72 -17.65 33.30
C GLY A 52 10.90 -16.12 33.47
N PRO A 53 11.35 -15.61 34.65
CA PRO A 53 11.25 -14.19 35.01
C PRO A 53 12.39 -13.31 34.45
N GLN A 54 12.00 -12.42 33.55
CA GLN A 54 12.44 -11.02 33.32
C GLN A 54 13.90 -10.60 33.59
N ARG A 55 14.63 -10.31 32.50
CA ARG A 55 15.37 -9.03 32.35
C ARG A 55 14.94 -8.35 31.05
N THR A 56 13.94 -7.49 31.15
CA THR A 56 13.50 -6.64 30.05
C THR A 56 14.42 -5.44 29.94
N TRP A 57 15.45 -5.52 29.10
CA TRP A 57 16.14 -4.34 28.61
C TRP A 57 15.20 -3.60 27.65
N ILE A 58 14.38 -2.69 28.19
CA ILE A 58 13.51 -1.81 27.40
C ILE A 58 14.38 -0.62 26.95
N GLY A 59 15.08 -0.78 25.82
CA GLY A 59 15.60 0.36 25.06
C GLY A 59 14.44 1.19 24.47
N PRO A 60 14.65 2.47 24.11
CA PRO A 60 13.58 3.33 23.61
C PRO A 60 12.93 2.73 22.35
N GLU A 61 11.63 2.47 22.50
CA GLU A 61 10.74 1.74 21.59
C GLU A 61 10.62 2.45 20.22
N ARG A 62 11.34 1.97 19.20
CA ARG A 62 11.17 2.48 17.82
C ARG A 62 10.14 1.63 17.08
N LYS A 63 8.93 2.16 16.88
CA LYS A 63 7.92 1.59 15.98
C LYS A 63 8.18 2.11 14.55
N PRO A 64 7.90 1.32 13.51
CA PRO A 64 7.98 1.84 12.15
C PRO A 64 6.92 2.93 11.94
N LEU A 65 7.26 3.98 11.20
CA LEU A 65 6.27 4.93 10.68
C LEU A 65 5.47 4.21 9.59
N ALA A 66 4.16 4.15 9.76
CA ALA A 66 3.25 3.45 8.86
C ALA A 66 1.97 4.28 8.63
N CYS A 67 1.31 4.08 7.49
CA CYS A 67 -0.04 4.59 7.28
C CYS A 67 -1.05 3.56 7.78
N TYR A 68 -1.74 3.89 8.87
CA TYR A 68 -2.81 3.04 9.38
C TYR A 68 -4.10 3.30 8.63
N GLN A 69 -5.09 2.43 8.86
CA GLN A 69 -6.34 2.48 8.13
C GLN A 69 -7.05 3.83 8.28
N LEU A 70 -7.00 4.41 9.48
CA LEU A 70 -7.57 5.72 9.77
C LEU A 70 -6.97 6.81 8.86
N GLU A 71 -5.63 6.90 8.81
CA GLU A 71 -4.95 7.91 7.99
C GLU A 71 -5.20 7.72 6.50
N ARG A 72 -5.22 6.47 6.01
CA ARG A 72 -5.54 6.16 4.62
C ARG A 72 -6.97 6.60 4.27
N ASP A 73 -7.93 6.29 5.13
CA ASP A 73 -9.34 6.56 4.88
C ASP A 73 -9.63 8.07 4.97
N GLN A 74 -8.98 8.79 5.91
CA GLN A 74 -9.03 10.25 5.97
C GLN A 74 -8.45 10.90 4.71
N LEU A 75 -7.30 10.42 4.23
CA LEU A 75 -6.72 10.89 2.98
C LEU A 75 -7.69 10.69 1.82
N ARG A 76 -8.25 9.49 1.69
CA ARG A 76 -9.23 9.18 0.65
C ARG A 76 -10.43 10.13 0.70
N LEU A 77 -11.03 10.32 1.88
CA LEU A 77 -12.18 11.21 2.05
C LEU A 77 -11.87 12.66 1.67
N LEU A 78 -10.68 13.16 2.02
CA LEU A 78 -10.22 14.48 1.60
C LEU A 78 -10.17 14.59 0.06
N LEU A 79 -9.61 13.58 -0.61
CA LEU A 79 -9.52 13.56 -2.08
C LEU A 79 -10.91 13.50 -2.71
N VAL A 80 -11.79 12.62 -2.24
CA VAL A 80 -13.17 12.51 -2.72
C VAL A 80 -13.94 13.81 -2.54
N ALA A 81 -13.85 14.44 -1.37
CA ALA A 81 -14.50 15.72 -1.09
C ALA A 81 -13.99 16.83 -2.01
N TRP A 82 -12.68 16.85 -2.28
CA TRP A 82 -12.07 17.80 -3.20
C TRP A 82 -12.57 17.61 -4.64
N MET A 83 -12.59 16.37 -5.16
CA MET A 83 -13.15 16.09 -6.49
C MET A 83 -14.62 16.49 -6.57
N LYS A 84 -15.39 16.22 -5.52
CA LYS A 84 -16.82 16.56 -5.48
C LYS A 84 -17.05 18.06 -5.51
N SER A 85 -16.24 18.83 -4.76
CA SER A 85 -16.32 20.30 -4.78
C SER A 85 -16.02 20.90 -6.15
N GLN A 86 -15.15 20.26 -6.94
CA GLN A 86 -14.88 20.67 -8.32
C GLN A 86 -16.04 20.29 -9.24
N ALA A 87 -16.57 19.08 -9.10
CA ALA A 87 -17.72 18.63 -9.88
C ALA A 87 -18.97 19.49 -9.67
N ASP A 88 -19.26 19.90 -8.43
CA ASP A 88 -20.38 20.80 -8.11
C ASP A 88 -20.22 22.16 -8.82
N ARG A 89 -18.99 22.68 -8.96
CA ARG A 89 -18.71 23.91 -9.73
C ARG A 89 -18.90 23.70 -11.23
N THR A 90 -18.40 22.60 -11.77
CA THR A 90 -18.52 22.25 -13.20
C THR A 90 -19.98 22.05 -13.59
N ALA A 91 -20.78 21.36 -12.77
CA ALA A 91 -22.21 21.14 -13.00
C ALA A 91 -22.97 22.47 -13.03
N ALA A 92 -22.68 23.39 -12.11
CA ALA A 92 -23.30 24.71 -12.07
C ALA A 92 -22.95 25.58 -13.30
N GLN A 93 -21.75 25.43 -13.86
CA GLN A 93 -21.29 26.20 -15.02
C GLN A 93 -21.75 25.63 -16.37
N SER A 94 -21.85 24.30 -16.48
CA SER A 94 -22.01 23.62 -17.78
C SER A 94 -23.40 23.00 -17.97
N GLY A 95 -24.27 23.03 -16.96
CA GLY A 95 -25.63 22.47 -17.04
C GLY A 95 -25.70 20.94 -17.15
N VAL A 96 -24.60 20.24 -16.89
CA VAL A 96 -24.53 18.77 -16.89
C VAL A 96 -24.99 18.19 -15.55
N THR A 97 -25.27 16.89 -15.52
CA THR A 97 -25.61 16.19 -14.26
C THR A 97 -24.42 16.18 -13.30
N LYS A 98 -24.67 16.03 -12.00
CA LYS A 98 -23.59 15.97 -10.99
C LYS A 98 -22.72 14.75 -11.17
N GLU A 99 -23.33 13.63 -11.56
CA GLU A 99 -22.66 12.37 -11.84
C GLU A 99 -21.71 12.52 -13.03
N GLU A 100 -22.19 13.10 -14.13
CA GLU A 100 -21.37 13.36 -15.32
C GLU A 100 -20.25 14.36 -15.03
N ALA A 101 -20.52 15.42 -14.27
CA ALA A 101 -19.48 16.35 -13.84
C ALA A 101 -18.41 15.66 -12.98
N TYR A 102 -18.82 14.72 -12.12
CA TYR A 102 -17.91 13.99 -11.25
C TYR A 102 -16.99 13.06 -12.04
N ASP A 103 -17.55 12.25 -12.95
CA ASP A 103 -16.77 11.38 -13.82
C ASP A 103 -15.78 12.17 -14.69
N ASN A 104 -16.19 13.32 -15.22
CA ASN A 104 -15.31 14.20 -15.98
C ASN A 104 -14.16 14.77 -15.13
N VAL A 105 -14.45 15.20 -13.89
CA VAL A 105 -13.42 15.67 -12.95
C VAL A 105 -12.43 14.56 -12.61
N LEU A 106 -12.91 13.33 -12.37
CA LEU A 106 -12.04 12.18 -12.11
C LEU A 106 -11.13 11.89 -13.31
N LEU A 107 -11.67 11.85 -14.52
CA LEU A 107 -10.91 11.61 -15.75
C LEU A 107 -9.86 12.69 -15.99
N GLN A 108 -10.21 13.96 -15.76
CA GLN A 108 -9.28 15.07 -15.90
C GLN A 108 -8.12 14.97 -14.90
N HIS A 109 -8.41 14.64 -13.63
CA HIS A 109 -7.36 14.49 -12.62
C HIS A 109 -6.48 13.29 -12.92
N PHE A 110 -7.06 12.16 -13.31
CA PHE A 110 -6.31 10.97 -13.70
C PHE A 110 -5.29 11.30 -14.79
N ARG A 111 -5.75 11.94 -15.88
CA ARG A 111 -4.88 12.34 -17.01
C ARG A 111 -3.83 13.38 -16.61
N THR A 112 -4.16 14.26 -15.67
CA THR A 112 -3.22 15.27 -15.15
C THR A 112 -2.14 14.61 -14.30
N CYS A 113 -2.49 13.58 -13.53
CA CYS A 113 -1.56 12.85 -12.68
C CYS A 113 -0.70 11.85 -13.46
N ASP A 114 -1.22 11.27 -14.55
CA ASP A 114 -0.51 10.34 -15.43
C ASP A 114 0.54 11.06 -16.29
N THR A 115 1.64 11.46 -15.65
CA THR A 115 2.68 12.28 -16.28
C THR A 115 3.43 11.56 -17.39
N ASN A 116 3.55 10.23 -17.31
CA ASN A 116 4.24 9.42 -18.32
C ASN A 116 3.30 8.93 -19.43
N ARG A 117 1.98 9.09 -19.25
CA ARG A 117 0.91 8.71 -20.18
C ARG A 117 0.85 7.21 -20.46
N ASP A 118 1.17 6.38 -19.46
CA ASP A 118 1.10 4.92 -19.56
C ASP A 118 -0.31 4.37 -19.24
N GLY A 119 -1.28 5.25 -18.95
CA GLY A 119 -2.66 4.89 -18.69
C GLY A 119 -2.89 4.34 -17.29
N ALA A 120 -1.90 4.45 -16.40
CA ALA A 120 -1.98 4.00 -15.02
C ALA A 120 -1.26 4.98 -14.08
N LEU A 121 -1.73 5.06 -12.82
CA LEU A 121 -1.09 5.91 -11.81
C LEU A 121 -0.25 5.08 -10.85
N LYS A 122 1.05 5.39 -10.78
CA LYS A 122 1.94 4.91 -9.71
C LYS A 122 1.88 5.83 -8.50
N SER A 123 2.38 5.35 -7.38
CA SER A 123 2.46 6.12 -6.12
C SER A 123 3.10 7.48 -6.28
N LYS A 124 4.20 7.57 -7.03
CA LYS A 124 4.91 8.84 -7.27
C LYS A 124 4.08 9.82 -8.11
N GLU A 125 3.35 9.33 -9.10
CA GLU A 125 2.49 10.15 -9.97
C GLU A 125 1.32 10.70 -9.19
N LEU A 126 0.61 9.82 -8.47
CA LEU A 126 -0.51 10.20 -7.63
C LEU A 126 -0.09 11.17 -6.53
N LEU A 127 1.01 10.87 -5.81
CA LEU A 127 1.56 11.74 -4.78
C LEU A 127 1.96 13.10 -5.36
N SER A 128 2.83 13.14 -6.38
CA SER A 128 3.34 14.40 -6.93
C SER A 128 2.23 15.27 -7.53
N CYS A 129 1.19 14.67 -8.09
CA CYS A 129 0.05 15.39 -8.66
C CYS A 129 -0.77 16.09 -7.58
N MET A 130 -0.98 15.43 -6.43
CA MET A 130 -1.85 15.88 -5.37
C MET A 130 -1.10 16.66 -4.27
N GLU A 131 0.22 16.53 -4.16
CA GLU A 131 1.04 17.25 -3.20
C GLU A 131 1.06 18.77 -3.46
N LYS A 132 1.06 19.54 -2.37
CA LYS A 132 1.37 20.96 -2.40
C LYS A 132 2.88 21.15 -2.55
N HIS A 133 3.31 21.98 -3.50
CA HIS A 133 4.74 22.31 -3.71
C HIS A 133 5.37 23.14 -2.58
N VAL A 134 4.63 23.49 -1.52
CA VAL A 134 5.01 24.50 -0.51
C VAL A 134 5.63 23.89 0.76
N LEU A 135 5.91 22.58 0.79
CA LEU A 135 6.47 21.99 2.00
C LEU A 135 7.95 22.31 2.18
N ASP A 136 8.18 23.22 3.13
CA ASP A 136 9.45 23.78 3.59
C ASP A 136 10.41 22.70 4.15
N ARG A 137 11.73 22.95 4.08
CA ARG A 137 12.83 21.98 4.33
C ARG A 137 13.02 21.57 5.81
N SER A 138 11.97 21.54 6.62
CA SER A 138 12.03 21.10 8.02
C SER A 138 11.96 19.57 8.16
N THR A 139 12.58 19.00 9.19
CA THR A 139 12.53 17.53 9.46
C THR A 139 11.11 17.01 9.70
N GLU A 140 10.23 17.85 10.25
CA GLU A 140 8.81 17.54 10.46
C GLU A 140 8.06 17.47 9.12
N ALA A 141 8.35 18.40 8.20
CA ALA A 141 7.86 18.32 6.83
C ALA A 141 8.35 17.05 6.12
N THR A 142 9.57 16.58 6.43
CA THR A 142 10.08 15.30 5.91
C THR A 142 9.28 14.10 6.42
N ARG A 143 8.94 14.01 7.71
CA ARG A 143 8.14 12.90 8.25
C ARG A 143 6.72 12.89 7.70
N ALA A 144 6.05 14.05 7.69
CA ALA A 144 4.72 14.18 7.10
C ALA A 144 4.74 13.83 5.61
N LYS A 145 5.80 14.17 4.88
CA LYS A 145 5.98 13.75 3.48
C LYS A 145 6.13 12.25 3.31
N VAL A 146 6.94 11.59 4.16
CA VAL A 146 7.04 10.12 4.15
C VAL A 146 5.68 9.50 4.46
N LEU A 147 4.97 9.97 5.48
CA LEU A 147 3.64 9.47 5.83
C LEU A 147 2.63 9.65 4.69
N ARG A 148 2.66 10.79 3.97
CA ARG A 148 1.82 11.02 2.78
C ARG A 148 2.10 10.00 1.69
N GLY A 149 3.38 9.73 1.41
CA GLY A 149 3.76 8.66 0.48
C GLY A 149 3.16 7.32 0.91
N LEU A 150 3.42 6.90 2.15
CA LEU A 150 2.90 5.65 2.70
C LEU A 150 1.37 5.53 2.62
N CYS A 151 0.63 6.63 2.81
CA CYS A 151 -0.82 6.62 2.69
C CYS A 151 -1.32 6.59 1.25
N VAL A 152 -0.59 7.21 0.31
CA VAL A 152 -0.85 7.06 -1.12
C VAL A 152 -0.59 5.62 -1.57
N ASP A 153 0.52 5.02 -1.12
CA ASP A 153 0.82 3.61 -1.38
C ASP A 153 -0.27 2.68 -0.83
N ALA A 154 -0.69 2.89 0.42
CA ALA A 154 -1.77 2.12 1.03
C ALA A 154 -3.12 2.31 0.31
N LEU A 155 -3.37 3.49 -0.27
CA LEU A 155 -4.56 3.75 -1.08
C LEU A 155 -4.52 2.97 -2.40
N ILE A 156 -3.36 2.94 -3.07
CA ILE A 156 -3.17 2.15 -4.30
C ILE A 156 -3.39 0.67 -4.00
N VAL A 157 -2.71 0.10 -2.99
CA VAL A 157 -2.88 -1.31 -2.58
C VAL A 157 -4.32 -1.65 -2.17
N MET A 158 -5.10 -0.67 -1.74
CA MET A 158 -6.52 -0.87 -1.44
C MET A 158 -7.38 -0.96 -2.69
N ALA A 159 -7.07 -0.16 -3.72
CA ALA A 159 -7.88 0.01 -4.92
C ALA A 159 -7.40 -0.83 -6.13
N ASP A 160 -6.16 -1.28 -6.11
CA ASP A 160 -5.54 -2.15 -7.10
C ASP A 160 -6.19 -3.55 -7.01
N GLU A 161 -7.06 -3.86 -7.98
CA GLU A 161 -7.81 -5.11 -8.04
C GLU A 161 -7.00 -6.22 -8.73
N ASN A 162 -6.10 -5.85 -9.64
CA ASN A 162 -5.33 -6.80 -10.44
C ASN A 162 -3.92 -7.10 -9.88
N GLU A 163 -3.54 -6.46 -8.77
CA GLU A 163 -2.24 -6.56 -8.10
C GLU A 163 -1.04 -6.16 -9.00
N ASP A 164 -1.23 -5.20 -9.93
CA ASP A 164 -0.16 -4.67 -10.78
C ASP A 164 0.61 -3.47 -10.19
N TRP A 165 0.17 -3.04 -9.01
CA TRP A 165 0.72 -1.98 -8.15
C TRP A 165 0.56 -0.59 -8.73
N ARG A 166 -0.45 -0.43 -9.58
CA ARG A 166 -0.84 0.84 -10.20
C ARG A 166 -2.35 0.95 -10.16
N LEU A 167 -2.85 2.14 -10.50
CA LEU A 167 -4.28 2.33 -10.68
C LEU A 167 -4.57 2.62 -12.15
N SER A 168 -5.28 1.70 -12.79
CA SER A 168 -6.02 2.02 -14.01
C SER A 168 -7.08 3.09 -13.73
N PHE A 169 -7.64 3.69 -14.79
CA PHE A 169 -8.70 4.68 -14.61
C PHE A 169 -9.92 4.08 -13.90
N ASP A 170 -10.28 2.83 -14.17
CA ASP A 170 -11.42 2.17 -13.51
C ASP A 170 -11.19 1.94 -12.03
N GLU A 171 -10.00 1.48 -11.63
CA GLU A 171 -9.64 1.32 -10.22
C GLU A 171 -9.58 2.67 -9.51
N PHE A 172 -9.00 3.68 -10.16
CA PHE A 172 -9.00 5.05 -9.64
C PHE A 172 -10.43 5.57 -9.43
N ARG A 173 -11.29 5.43 -10.44
CA ARG A 173 -12.70 5.86 -10.39
C ARG A 173 -13.47 5.16 -9.28
N LYS A 174 -13.35 3.83 -9.17
CA LYS A 174 -13.95 3.05 -8.07
C LYS A 174 -13.42 3.51 -6.71
N SER A 175 -12.11 3.71 -6.58
CA SER A 175 -11.47 4.14 -5.34
C SER A 175 -11.96 5.51 -4.87
N MET A 176 -12.33 6.40 -5.80
CA MET A 176 -12.83 7.74 -5.53
C MET A 176 -14.35 7.81 -5.45
N ASP A 177 -15.10 6.70 -5.54
CA ASP A 177 -16.56 6.73 -5.39
C ASP A 177 -16.96 7.23 -3.99
N PRO A 178 -17.74 8.33 -3.86
CA PRO A 178 -18.21 8.82 -2.57
C PRO A 178 -18.99 7.80 -1.74
N LYS A 179 -19.56 6.77 -2.37
CA LYS A 179 -20.36 5.71 -1.73
C LYS A 179 -19.51 4.50 -1.33
N LEU A 180 -18.27 4.39 -1.79
CA LEU A 180 -17.40 3.27 -1.45
C LEU A 180 -17.08 3.29 0.04
N ARG A 181 -17.37 2.16 0.69
CA ARG A 181 -16.91 1.84 2.05
C ARG A 181 -15.53 1.21 1.95
N THR A 182 -14.53 1.84 2.54
CA THR A 182 -13.16 1.34 2.54
C THR A 182 -13.10 0.02 3.31
N PRO A 183 -12.54 -1.06 2.72
CA PRO A 183 -12.44 -2.32 3.41
C PRO A 183 -11.42 -2.24 4.55
N ASN A 184 -11.75 -2.89 5.66
CA ASN A 184 -10.81 -3.19 6.72
C ASN A 184 -9.98 -4.39 6.28
N LYS A 185 -8.69 -4.19 5.99
CA LYS A 185 -7.77 -5.28 5.63
C LYS A 185 -6.97 -5.69 6.87
N ALA A 186 -7.08 -6.95 7.28
CA ALA A 186 -6.25 -7.54 8.32
C ALA A 186 -4.92 -8.02 7.73
N CYS A 187 -3.85 -8.02 8.54
CA CYS A 187 -2.59 -8.63 8.15
C CYS A 187 -2.64 -10.12 8.45
N SER A 188 -2.12 -10.94 7.52
CA SER A 188 -1.95 -12.37 7.75
C SER A 188 -0.55 -12.68 8.25
N LEU A 189 -0.43 -13.48 9.31
CA LEU A 189 0.84 -14.04 9.78
C LEU A 189 0.58 -15.47 10.28
N GLU A 190 1.27 -16.45 9.69
CA GLU A 190 1.14 -17.88 10.06
C GLU A 190 -0.30 -18.39 10.08
N GLY A 191 -1.11 -17.98 9.10
CA GLY A 191 -2.52 -18.38 9.00
C GLY A 191 -3.44 -17.72 10.03
N LYS A 192 -2.94 -16.75 10.82
CA LYS A 192 -3.75 -15.91 11.72
C LYS A 192 -3.92 -14.52 11.15
N GLU A 193 -5.06 -13.91 11.44
CA GLU A 193 -5.37 -12.54 11.05
C GLU A 193 -5.16 -11.56 12.21
N TYR A 194 -4.57 -10.41 11.90
CA TYR A 194 -4.22 -9.37 12.84
C TYR A 194 -4.84 -8.05 12.41
N LYS A 195 -5.49 -7.37 13.35
CA LYS A 195 -6.09 -6.05 13.10
C LYS A 195 -5.01 -5.01 12.85
N ASP A 196 -5.39 -3.96 12.13
CA ASP A 196 -4.60 -2.76 11.96
C ASP A 196 -4.08 -2.24 13.33
N GLY A 197 -2.80 -1.86 13.40
CA GLY A 197 -2.14 -1.49 14.65
C GLY A 197 -1.55 -2.66 15.47
N ALA A 198 -1.87 -3.92 15.13
CA ALA A 198 -1.25 -5.07 15.77
C ALA A 198 0.27 -5.04 15.60
N GLN A 199 0.99 -5.59 16.58
CA GLN A 199 2.45 -5.57 16.61
C GLN A 199 3.02 -6.98 16.69
N THR A 200 4.17 -7.16 16.05
CA THR A 200 5.00 -8.35 16.19
C THR A 200 6.48 -7.96 16.08
N SER A 201 7.38 -8.91 16.28
CA SER A 201 8.81 -8.72 16.09
C SER A 201 9.37 -9.85 15.26
N VAL A 202 10.24 -9.49 14.31
CA VAL A 202 11.01 -10.44 13.49
C VAL A 202 12.48 -10.15 13.73
N ASN A 203 13.16 -11.04 14.47
CA ASN A 203 14.49 -10.81 15.01
C ASN A 203 14.53 -9.54 15.88
N CYS A 204 15.43 -8.60 15.58
CA CYS A 204 15.52 -7.30 16.24
C CYS A 204 14.57 -6.25 15.66
N ASN A 205 13.88 -6.55 14.56
CA ASN A 205 13.00 -5.61 13.88
C ASN A 205 11.59 -5.68 14.44
N ARG A 206 10.99 -4.50 14.67
CA ARG A 206 9.61 -4.39 15.10
C ARG A 206 8.71 -4.18 13.89
N CYS A 207 7.60 -4.90 13.85
CA CYS A 207 6.62 -4.82 12.78
C CYS A 207 5.26 -4.38 13.32
N VAL A 208 4.54 -3.63 12.51
CA VAL A 208 3.16 -3.23 12.74
C VAL A 208 2.30 -3.70 11.58
N CYS A 209 1.08 -4.14 11.87
CA CYS A 209 0.06 -4.31 10.85
C CYS A 209 -0.49 -2.94 10.47
N ALA A 210 -0.40 -2.59 9.18
CA ALA A 210 -0.85 -1.32 8.64
C ALA A 210 -1.52 -1.54 7.27
N CYS A 211 -2.82 -1.24 7.18
CA CYS A 211 -3.63 -1.39 5.97
C CYS A 211 -3.58 -2.78 5.32
N GLY A 212 -3.45 -3.85 6.13
CA GLY A 212 -3.36 -5.23 5.65
C GLY A 212 -1.94 -5.70 5.31
N SER A 213 -0.93 -4.85 5.49
CA SER A 213 0.48 -5.17 5.25
C SER A 213 1.31 -5.08 6.53
N TRP A 214 2.26 -6.00 6.72
CA TRP A 214 3.26 -5.90 7.78
C TRP A 214 4.34 -4.89 7.38
N VAL A 215 4.45 -3.81 8.14
CA VAL A 215 5.50 -2.80 7.98
C VAL A 215 6.50 -2.96 9.12
N CYS A 216 7.77 -3.17 8.80
CA CYS A 216 8.82 -3.42 9.80
C CYS A 216 9.86 -2.31 9.83
N THR A 217 10.53 -2.14 10.97
CA THR A 217 11.80 -1.42 11.01
C THR A 217 12.84 -2.15 10.17
N GLU A 218 13.78 -1.41 9.61
CA GLU A 218 14.88 -1.97 8.83
C GLU A 218 16.19 -1.73 9.58
N THR A 219 16.54 -2.66 10.46
CA THR A 219 17.79 -2.67 11.22
C THR A 219 18.50 -4.00 11.00
N VAL A 220 19.82 -3.92 10.76
CA VAL A 220 20.67 -5.12 10.67
C VAL A 220 20.78 -5.74 12.06
N CYS A 221 20.30 -6.97 12.21
CA CYS A 221 20.33 -7.67 13.49
C CYS A 221 21.67 -8.39 13.66
N SER A 222 22.54 -7.87 14.54
CA SER A 222 23.80 -8.54 14.90
C SER A 222 23.52 -9.78 15.75
N ARG A 223 24.17 -10.91 15.41
CA ARG A 223 24.19 -12.11 16.26
C ARG A 223 25.21 -11.91 17.39
N SER A 224 24.73 -11.33 18.50
CA SER A 224 25.37 -11.25 19.82
C SER A 224 26.86 -10.86 19.88
N SER A 225 27.12 -9.62 20.27
CA SER A 225 28.11 -9.32 21.33
C SER A 225 27.81 -7.95 21.90
N GLU A 226 27.68 -7.89 23.23
CA GLU A 226 27.80 -6.67 24.03
C GLU A 226 29.09 -5.94 23.63
N HIS A 227 29.01 -4.94 22.76
CA HIS A 227 30.01 -3.88 22.76
C HIS A 227 29.34 -2.57 22.35
N ASP A 228 29.43 -1.66 23.32
CA ASP A 228 29.12 -0.26 23.31
C ASP A 228 29.41 0.39 21.95
N VAL A 229 28.37 0.91 21.30
CA VAL A 229 28.55 1.94 20.28
C VAL A 229 27.62 3.07 20.68
N ASP A 230 28.26 4.11 21.23
CA ASP A 230 27.71 5.41 21.59
C ASP A 230 26.86 5.96 20.43
N HIS A 231 25.56 5.66 20.44
CA HIS A 231 24.59 6.23 19.53
C HIS A 231 24.12 7.59 20.07
N LYS A 232 25.08 8.50 20.29
CA LYS A 232 24.82 9.94 20.35
C LYS A 232 24.60 10.48 18.93
N TYR A 233 23.54 10.01 18.26
CA TYR A 233 22.99 10.69 17.08
C TYR A 233 21.48 10.40 16.94
N ILE A 234 20.71 11.33 17.52
CA ILE A 234 19.29 11.67 17.29
C ILE A 234 18.32 10.52 17.00
N ILE A 235 17.76 9.96 18.08
CA ILE A 235 16.50 9.22 18.06
C ILE A 235 15.37 10.19 18.42
N LYS A 236 14.70 10.77 17.42
CA LYS A 236 13.33 11.27 17.65
C LYS A 236 12.35 10.17 17.26
N GLN A 237 11.87 9.51 18.31
CA GLN A 237 10.82 8.50 18.41
C GLN A 237 9.93 8.40 17.16
N ALA A 238 9.93 7.23 16.51
CA ALA A 238 8.85 6.82 15.64
C ALA A 238 7.87 6.02 16.49
N LEU A 239 6.91 6.75 17.04
CA LEU A 239 5.67 6.23 17.58
C LEU A 239 4.62 6.35 16.47
N LEU A 240 3.41 5.83 16.69
CA LEU A 240 2.24 6.06 15.85
C LEU A 240 2.20 7.51 15.32
N PRO A 241 1.71 7.77 14.09
CA PRO A 241 1.51 9.13 13.60
C PRO A 241 0.91 10.00 14.72
N SER A 242 1.62 11.06 15.10
CA SER A 242 1.13 11.96 16.11
C SER A 242 -0.11 12.69 15.59
N LYS A 243 -0.88 13.34 16.48
CA LYS A 243 -1.97 14.23 16.04
C LYS A 243 -1.46 15.31 15.07
N ARG A 244 -0.21 15.75 15.25
CA ARG A 244 0.45 16.70 14.35
C ARG A 244 0.79 16.09 12.99
N ASP A 245 1.28 14.85 12.97
CA ASP A 245 1.57 14.14 11.71
C ASP A 245 0.30 13.90 10.90
N ARG A 246 -0.80 13.49 11.56
CA ARG A 246 -2.12 13.34 10.92
C ARG A 246 -2.62 14.65 10.32
N ARG A 247 -2.48 15.75 11.06
CA ARG A 247 -2.85 17.07 10.55
C ARG A 247 -2.00 17.45 9.33
N ALA A 248 -0.69 17.26 9.43
CA ALA A 248 0.26 17.57 8.35
C ALA A 248 0.09 16.66 7.11
N LEU A 249 -0.36 15.42 7.30
CA LEU A 249 -0.74 14.50 6.23
C LEU A 249 -1.82 15.15 5.36
N LEU A 250 -2.92 15.61 5.96
CA LEU A 250 -4.05 16.17 5.22
C LEU A 250 -3.74 17.56 4.65
N GLU A 251 -3.04 18.42 5.41
CA GLU A 251 -2.67 19.77 4.98
C GLU A 251 -1.68 19.77 3.79
N GLY A 252 -0.91 18.69 3.61
CA GLY A 252 0.09 18.56 2.55
C GLY A 252 -0.46 18.38 1.13
N PHE A 253 -1.77 18.23 0.95
CA PHE A 253 -2.39 18.05 -0.36
C PHE A 253 -3.02 19.33 -0.90
N LYS A 254 -3.06 19.52 -2.21
CA LYS A 254 -3.74 20.65 -2.88
C LYS A 254 -5.21 20.78 -2.48
N ALA A 255 -5.85 19.64 -2.17
CA ALA A 255 -7.21 19.54 -1.66
C ALA A 255 -7.48 20.37 -0.38
N SER A 256 -6.50 20.53 0.49
CA SER A 256 -6.67 21.18 1.80
C SER A 256 -6.97 22.69 1.73
N ASN A 257 -6.64 23.35 0.62
CA ASN A 257 -6.99 24.76 0.41
C ASN A 257 -8.49 24.94 0.06
N THR A 258 -9.17 23.87 -0.37
CA THR A 258 -10.55 23.94 -0.86
C THR A 258 -11.54 23.33 0.14
N ILE A 259 -11.08 22.36 0.94
CA ILE A 259 -11.90 21.60 1.87
C ILE A 259 -11.47 21.89 3.31
N ASN A 260 -12.44 22.07 4.21
CA ASN A 260 -12.15 22.18 5.64
C ASN A 260 -11.70 20.82 6.19
N VAL A 261 -10.39 20.70 6.41
CA VAL A 261 -9.73 19.46 6.89
C VAL A 261 -10.29 18.98 8.23
N HIS A 262 -10.71 19.88 9.12
CA HIS A 262 -11.27 19.50 10.42
C HIS A 262 -12.56 18.68 10.30
N LEU A 263 -13.35 18.91 9.25
CA LEU A 263 -14.57 18.15 9.01
C LEU A 263 -14.29 16.70 8.61
N ILE A 264 -13.13 16.42 8.01
CA ILE A 264 -12.72 15.08 7.56
C ILE A 264 -12.21 14.23 8.73
N GLU A 265 -11.51 14.84 9.69
CA GLU A 265 -10.99 14.14 10.88
C GLU A 265 -12.11 13.57 11.78
N ASP A 266 -13.30 14.17 11.75
CA ASP A 266 -14.43 13.74 12.58
C ASP A 266 -15.31 12.65 11.91
N ILE A 267 -15.32 12.57 10.58
CA ILE A 267 -16.10 11.56 9.82
C ILE A 267 -15.61 10.13 10.08
N THR A 268 -14.35 9.96 10.47
CA THR A 268 -13.70 8.66 10.66
C THR A 268 -13.66 8.18 12.12
N LYS A 269 -14.32 8.91 13.05
CA LYS A 269 -14.41 8.55 14.48
C LYS A 269 -15.68 7.77 14.86
N ASN A 270 -16.63 7.65 13.93
CA ASN A 270 -17.85 6.82 14.05
C ASN A 270 -17.71 5.51 13.28
#